data_AF-A0A8T5KTG2-F1
#
_entry.id   AF-A0A8T5KTG2-F1
#
_cell.length_a   1.000
_cell.length_b   1.000
_cell.length_c   1.000
_cell.angle_alpha   90.00
_cell.angle_beta   90.00
_cell.angle_gamma   90.00
#
_symmetry.space_group_name_H-M   'P 1'
#
loop_
_entity.id
_entity.type
_entity.pdbx_description
1 polymer ?
#
loop_
_entity_poly.entity_id
_entity_poly.type
_entity_poly.pdbx_seq_one_letter_code
_entity_poly.pdbx_strand_id
1 'polypeptide(L)'
;MYSFLNLAWFIGPLIAGLLSEYFKISVIFGLSGIFVLISLVYFSFLRIHERKIRKRIDKNIVKIFFDFFKNKERVIAYCLGGGVNYWWSLIYIFIPLYIIKNGLGLDYIGYFLFSVSIPLISFSYFFSNLAGKIGFKRIFKIGFLIPCLASLVCFFVSNVYATLLILVLASVGLSMLEATTEAYFFDTLKGKEDLRFYGPYNTTIDVNHFISRVIGGVILLFFPFNYLFLFFSISMLGFFILSFKTKNINESRRKN
;
A
#
# COMPACT_ATOMS: atom_id res chain seq x y z
N MET A 1 -12.58 -8.01 0.66
CA MET A 1 -12.18 -7.38 -0.62
C MET A 1 -10.67 -7.44 -0.79
N TYR A 2 -9.87 -6.92 0.15
CA TYR A 2 -8.41 -6.94 0.08
C TYR A 2 -7.77 -8.33 -0.10
N SER A 3 -8.29 -9.39 0.52
CA SER A 3 -7.72 -10.74 0.37
C SER A 3 -7.76 -11.26 -1.07
N PHE A 4 -8.85 -11.02 -1.81
CA PHE A 4 -8.95 -11.42 -3.22
C PHE A 4 -8.11 -10.52 -4.14
N LEU A 5 -8.04 -9.23 -3.84
CA LEU A 5 -7.21 -8.29 -4.58
C LEU A 5 -5.72 -8.62 -4.39
N ASN A 6 -5.30 -8.93 -3.16
CA ASN A 6 -3.94 -9.35 -2.84
C ASN A 6 -3.60 -10.70 -3.46
N LEU A 7 -4.56 -11.63 -3.62
CA LEU A 7 -4.35 -12.87 -4.39
C LEU A 7 -4.07 -12.60 -5.87
N ALA A 8 -4.77 -11.64 -6.49
CA ALA A 8 -4.49 -11.26 -7.87
C ALA A 8 -3.09 -10.62 -8.01
N TRP A 9 -2.73 -9.73 -7.07
CA TRP A 9 -1.39 -9.13 -6.99
C TRP A 9 -0.29 -10.13 -6.60
N PHE A 10 -0.63 -11.25 -5.99
CA PHE A 10 0.28 -12.34 -5.65
C PHE A 10 0.58 -13.23 -6.87
N ILE A 11 -0.47 -13.68 -7.57
CA ILE A 11 -0.33 -14.64 -8.67
C ILE A 11 0.08 -13.94 -9.98
N GLY A 12 -0.43 -12.74 -10.22
CA GLY A 12 -0.25 -12.00 -11.47
C GLY A 12 1.23 -11.77 -11.83
N PRO A 13 2.03 -11.12 -10.97
CA PRO A 13 3.45 -10.87 -11.23
C PRO A 13 4.29 -12.13 -11.41
N LEU A 14 3.96 -13.22 -10.69
CA LEU A 14 4.67 -14.49 -10.83
C LEU A 14 4.44 -15.08 -12.22
N ILE A 15 3.18 -15.18 -12.64
CA ILE A 15 2.83 -15.70 -13.97
C ILE A 15 3.41 -14.80 -15.06
N ALA A 16 3.28 -13.48 -14.92
CA ALA A 16 3.80 -12.54 -15.89
C ALA A 16 5.34 -12.59 -16.00
N GLY A 17 6.04 -12.69 -14.87
CA GLY A 17 7.50 -12.80 -14.82
C GLY A 17 7.99 -14.08 -15.51
N LEU A 18 7.42 -15.23 -15.17
CA LEU A 18 7.78 -16.52 -15.79
C LEU A 18 7.47 -16.54 -17.29
N LEU A 19 6.31 -16.04 -17.70
CA LEU A 19 5.95 -16.00 -19.12
C LEU A 19 6.82 -15.04 -19.92
N SER A 20 7.36 -13.99 -19.29
CA SER A 20 8.19 -12.99 -19.98
C SER A 20 9.56 -13.50 -20.43
N GLU A 21 10.02 -14.64 -19.90
CA GLU A 21 11.24 -15.29 -20.36
C GLU A 21 11.05 -16.06 -21.67
N TYR A 22 9.88 -16.69 -21.83
CA TYR A 22 9.59 -17.58 -22.96
C TYR A 22 8.76 -16.91 -24.05
N PHE A 23 7.98 -15.89 -23.70
CA PHE A 23 7.05 -15.23 -24.61
C PHE A 23 7.32 -13.74 -24.72
N LYS A 24 7.02 -13.18 -25.90
CA LYS A 24 7.00 -11.72 -26.10
C LYS A 24 5.97 -11.09 -25.16
N ILE A 25 6.31 -9.90 -24.65
CA ILE A 25 5.44 -9.08 -23.78
C ILE A 25 4.02 -8.89 -24.38
N SER A 26 3.88 -8.86 -25.71
CA SER A 26 2.58 -8.79 -26.39
C SER A 26 1.62 -9.93 -26.03
N VAL A 27 2.15 -11.14 -25.80
CA VAL A 27 1.36 -12.33 -25.41
C VAL A 27 0.78 -12.14 -24.01
N ILE A 28 1.57 -11.56 -23.10
CA ILE A 28 1.14 -11.27 -21.73
C ILE A 28 -0.01 -10.26 -21.73
N PHE A 29 0.10 -9.20 -22.54
CA PHE A 29 -0.98 -8.23 -22.71
C PHE A 29 -2.25 -8.85 -23.34
N GLY A 30 -2.09 -9.75 -24.31
CA GLY A 30 -3.19 -10.51 -24.88
C GLY A 30 -3.94 -11.35 -23.84
N LEU A 31 -3.19 -12.08 -23.00
CA LEU A 31 -3.76 -12.85 -21.89
C LEU A 31 -4.51 -11.96 -20.89
N SER A 32 -3.93 -10.81 -20.50
CA SER A 32 -4.63 -9.85 -19.63
C SER A 32 -5.94 -9.37 -20.24
N GLY A 33 -5.97 -9.09 -21.55
CA GLY A 33 -7.18 -8.71 -22.26
C GLY A 33 -8.26 -9.79 -22.21
N ILE A 34 -7.88 -11.05 -22.39
CA ILE A 34 -8.81 -12.20 -22.28
C ILE A 34 -9.39 -12.29 -20.86
N PHE A 35 -8.57 -12.16 -19.81
CA PHE A 35 -9.06 -12.18 -18.43
C PHE A 35 -10.06 -11.05 -18.13
N VAL A 36 -9.81 -9.85 -18.66
CA VAL A 36 -10.74 -8.72 -18.53
C VAL A 36 -12.07 -9.02 -19.24
N LEU A 37 -12.03 -9.57 -20.46
CA LEU A 37 -13.24 -9.96 -21.18
C LEU A 37 -14.05 -11.03 -20.43
N ILE A 38 -13.38 -12.06 -19.88
CA ILE A 38 -14.03 -13.08 -19.05
C ILE A 38 -14.69 -12.43 -17.82
N SER A 39 -13.99 -11.50 -17.16
CA SER A 39 -14.53 -10.79 -16.00
C SER A 39 -15.76 -9.94 -16.36
N LEU A 40 -15.75 -9.26 -17.50
CA LEU A 40 -16.89 -8.48 -18.00
C LEU A 40 -18.09 -9.37 -18.32
N VAL A 41 -17.87 -10.49 -19.01
CA VAL A 41 -18.91 -11.46 -19.31
C VAL A 41 -19.49 -12.05 -18.03
N TYR A 42 -18.64 -12.44 -17.08
CA TYR A 42 -19.07 -12.94 -15.78
C TYR A 42 -19.89 -11.91 -15.00
N PHE A 43 -19.44 -10.64 -14.99
CA PHE A 43 -20.16 -9.54 -14.35
C PHE A 43 -21.52 -9.28 -15.01
N SER A 44 -21.63 -9.41 -16.34
CA SER A 44 -22.90 -9.31 -17.07
C SER A 44 -23.90 -10.41 -16.68
N PHE A 45 -23.44 -11.59 -16.29
CA PHE A 45 -24.30 -12.67 -15.81
C PHE A 45 -24.73 -12.49 -14.35
N LEU A 46 -23.91 -11.81 -13.54
CA LEU A 46 -24.26 -11.43 -12.18
C LEU A 46 -25.29 -10.29 -12.23
N ARG A 47 -26.58 -10.63 -12.16
CA ARG A 47 -27.68 -9.65 -11.98
C ARG A 47 -27.58 -9.01 -10.59
N ILE A 48 -26.67 -8.03 -10.44
CA ILE A 48 -26.49 -7.29 -9.20
C ILE A 48 -27.74 -6.44 -8.96
N HIS A 49 -28.51 -6.81 -7.94
CA HIS A 49 -29.64 -6.01 -7.49
C HIS A 49 -29.10 -4.78 -6.74
N GLU A 50 -29.25 -3.60 -7.31
CA GLU A 50 -28.92 -2.36 -6.63
C GLU A 50 -29.83 -2.19 -5.41
N ARG A 51 -29.26 -2.27 -4.19
CA ARG A 51 -29.96 -1.76 -3.03
C ARG A 51 -30.13 -0.25 -3.22
N LYS A 52 -31.37 0.22 -3.35
CA LYS A 52 -31.73 1.65 -3.36
C LYS A 52 -31.38 2.29 -2.01
N ILE A 53 -30.10 2.60 -1.80
CA ILE A 53 -29.65 3.42 -0.67
C ILE A 53 -30.03 4.85 -1.00
N ARG A 54 -31.04 5.42 -0.32
CA ARG A 54 -31.35 6.86 -0.36
C ARG A 54 -30.15 7.65 0.16
N LYS A 55 -29.24 8.01 -0.74
CA LYS A 55 -28.03 8.79 -0.46
C LYS A 55 -28.39 10.28 -0.38
N ARG A 56 -28.52 10.83 0.84
CA ARG A 56 -28.33 12.28 1.05
C ARG A 56 -26.83 12.55 1.01
N ILE A 57 -26.26 12.62 -0.20
CA ILE A 57 -24.88 13.08 -0.38
C ILE A 57 -24.96 14.61 -0.48
N ASP A 58 -24.17 15.29 0.34
CA ASP A 58 -23.97 16.73 0.24
C ASP A 58 -23.43 17.06 -1.16
N LYS A 59 -24.10 17.91 -1.93
CA LYS A 59 -23.80 18.08 -3.37
C LYS A 59 -22.44 18.73 -3.65
N ASN A 60 -21.84 19.39 -2.66
CA ASN A 60 -20.59 20.16 -2.83
C ASN A 60 -19.34 19.33 -2.51
N ILE A 61 -18.87 18.57 -3.48
CA ILE A 61 -17.65 17.73 -3.41
C ILE A 61 -16.42 18.55 -2.97
N VAL A 62 -16.25 19.76 -3.52
CA VAL A 62 -15.12 20.64 -3.19
C VAL A 62 -15.12 21.02 -1.71
N LYS A 63 -16.29 21.39 -1.18
CA LYS A 63 -16.44 21.72 0.25
C LYS A 63 -16.15 20.51 1.13
N ILE A 64 -16.63 19.32 0.74
CA ILE A 64 -16.34 18.06 1.45
C ILE A 64 -14.82 17.82 1.51
N PHE A 65 -14.12 18.03 0.39
CA PHE A 65 -12.68 17.84 0.31
C PHE A 65 -11.95 18.79 1.26
N PHE A 66 -12.21 20.09 1.23
CA PHE A 66 -11.56 21.02 2.17
C PHE A 66 -11.99 20.81 3.63
N ASP A 67 -13.26 20.44 3.87
CA ASP A 67 -13.74 20.10 5.21
C ASP A 67 -13.05 18.85 5.77
N PHE A 68 -12.56 17.93 4.92
CA PHE A 68 -11.73 16.80 5.35
C PHE A 68 -10.51 17.24 6.14
N PHE A 69 -9.76 18.20 5.60
CA PHE A 69 -8.48 18.63 6.15
C PHE A 69 -8.59 19.54 7.39
N LYS A 70 -9.81 19.94 7.78
CA LYS A 70 -10.03 20.75 9.00
C LYS A 70 -9.89 19.97 10.30
N ASN A 71 -10.01 18.65 10.27
CA ASN A 71 -9.92 17.83 11.47
C ASN A 71 -8.56 17.11 11.52
N LYS A 72 -7.88 17.27 12.66
CA LYS A 72 -6.54 16.76 12.88
C LYS A 72 -6.48 15.23 12.80
N GLU A 73 -7.46 14.52 13.36
CA GLU A 73 -7.47 13.05 13.36
C GLU A 73 -7.59 12.47 11.94
N ARG A 74 -8.46 13.05 11.11
CA ARG A 74 -8.63 12.67 9.69
C ARG A 74 -7.36 12.93 8.90
N VAL A 75 -6.70 14.07 9.11
CA VAL A 75 -5.42 14.38 8.44
C VAL A 75 -4.31 13.42 8.87
N ILE A 76 -4.23 13.06 10.15
CA ILE A 76 -3.26 12.06 10.62
C ILE A 76 -3.53 10.70 9.97
N ALA A 77 -4.79 10.26 9.93
CA ALA A 77 -5.17 9.01 9.27
C ALA A 77 -4.82 9.04 7.77
N TYR A 78 -5.09 10.15 7.09
CA TYR A 78 -4.74 10.37 5.68
C TYR A 78 -3.24 10.22 5.44
N CYS A 79 -2.40 10.85 6.25
CA CYS A 79 -0.95 10.77 6.11
C CYS A 79 -0.43 9.35 6.39
N LEU A 80 -0.95 8.66 7.40
CA LEU A 80 -0.52 7.29 7.72
C LEU A 80 -0.95 6.28 6.65
N GLY A 81 -2.18 6.37 6.15
CA GLY A 81 -2.61 5.59 4.99
C GLY A 81 -1.78 5.93 3.73
N GLY A 82 -1.41 7.19 3.59
CA GLY A 82 -0.48 7.66 2.55
C GLY A 82 0.89 7.00 2.61
N GLY A 83 1.44 6.77 3.81
CA GLY A 83 2.74 6.12 3.99
C GLY A 83 2.81 4.70 3.43
N VAL A 84 1.70 3.94 3.48
CA VAL A 84 1.63 2.61 2.85
C VAL A 84 1.75 2.73 1.33
N ASN A 85 0.98 3.63 0.72
CA ASN A 85 1.00 3.87 -0.73
C ASN A 85 2.33 4.44 -1.22
N TYR A 86 2.96 5.26 -0.37
CA TYR A 86 4.30 5.76 -0.59
C TYR A 86 5.29 4.59 -0.73
N TRP A 87 5.28 3.63 0.20
CA TRP A 87 6.11 2.42 0.13
C TRP A 87 5.83 1.58 -1.12
N TRP A 88 4.57 1.50 -1.56
CA TRP A 88 4.23 0.75 -2.77
C TRP A 88 4.89 1.30 -4.04
N SER A 89 5.20 2.60 -4.10
CA SER A 89 6.03 3.14 -5.20
C SER A 89 7.45 2.58 -5.20
N LEU A 90 8.07 2.34 -4.02
CA LEU A 90 9.36 1.65 -3.94
C LEU A 90 9.25 0.27 -4.58
N ILE A 91 8.31 -0.54 -4.10
CA ILE A 91 8.18 -1.95 -4.46
C ILE A 91 7.81 -2.14 -5.94
N TYR A 92 6.88 -1.36 -6.49
CA TYR A 92 6.35 -1.59 -7.85
C TYR A 92 7.06 -0.82 -8.96
N ILE A 93 7.85 0.20 -8.63
CA ILE A 93 8.53 1.01 -9.65
C ILE A 93 10.04 0.92 -9.47
N PHE A 94 10.53 1.31 -8.30
CA PHE A 94 11.96 1.46 -8.11
C PHE A 94 12.66 0.10 -7.97
N ILE A 95 12.11 -0.89 -7.25
CA ILE A 95 12.78 -2.20 -7.14
C ILE A 95 12.86 -2.96 -8.47
N PRO A 96 11.81 -3.02 -9.32
CA PRO A 96 11.95 -3.58 -10.66
C PRO A 96 13.08 -2.93 -11.47
N LEU A 97 13.20 -1.60 -11.40
CA LEU A 97 14.32 -0.88 -12.03
C LEU A 97 15.67 -1.23 -11.40
N TYR A 98 15.72 -1.42 -10.08
CA TYR A 98 16.93 -1.84 -9.36
C TYR A 98 17.39 -3.24 -9.80
N ILE A 99 16.45 -4.19 -9.92
CA ILE A 99 16.70 -5.57 -10.36
C ILE A 99 17.32 -5.55 -11.77
N ILE A 100 16.66 -4.88 -12.72
CA ILE A 100 17.15 -4.79 -14.11
C ILE A 100 18.50 -4.08 -14.18
N LYS A 101 18.69 -2.98 -13.42
CA LYS A 101 19.96 -2.23 -13.39
C LYS A 101 21.14 -3.09 -12.89
N ASN A 102 20.88 -4.05 -12.00
CA ASN A 102 21.89 -4.99 -11.51
C ASN A 102 22.08 -6.21 -12.43
N GLY A 103 21.46 -6.21 -13.62
CA GLY A 103 21.63 -7.27 -14.63
C GLY A 103 20.81 -8.54 -14.37
N LEU A 104 19.83 -8.49 -13.47
CA LEU A 104 18.92 -9.61 -13.22
C LEU A 104 17.78 -9.63 -14.25
N GLY A 105 17.26 -10.83 -14.52
CA GLY A 105 16.14 -11.06 -15.43
C GLY A 105 14.79 -10.55 -14.90
N LEU A 106 13.78 -10.60 -15.76
CA LEU A 106 12.40 -10.19 -15.43
C LEU A 106 11.69 -11.20 -14.51
N ASP A 107 12.13 -12.45 -14.52
CA ASP A 107 11.74 -13.51 -13.58
C ASP A 107 11.96 -13.09 -12.12
N TYR A 108 13.10 -12.46 -11.81
CA TYR A 108 13.40 -11.95 -10.47
C TYR A 108 12.43 -10.87 -10.00
N ILE A 109 11.86 -10.09 -10.91
CA ILE A 109 10.79 -9.13 -10.56
C ILE A 109 9.54 -9.91 -10.11
N GLY A 110 9.18 -10.95 -10.86
CA GLY A 110 8.09 -11.86 -10.50
C GLY A 110 8.31 -12.53 -9.15
N TYR A 111 9.49 -13.13 -8.93
CA TYR A 111 9.85 -13.78 -7.66
C TYR A 111 9.81 -12.79 -6.50
N PHE A 112 10.35 -11.58 -6.68
CA PHE A 112 10.36 -10.56 -5.65
C PHE A 112 8.95 -10.11 -5.26
N LEU A 113 8.11 -9.73 -6.24
CA LEU A 113 6.74 -9.26 -5.98
C LEU A 113 5.87 -10.38 -5.37
N PHE A 114 6.06 -11.61 -5.82
CA PHE A 114 5.45 -12.80 -5.20
C PHE A 114 5.85 -12.93 -3.73
N SER A 115 7.16 -12.83 -3.44
CA SER A 115 7.70 -12.99 -2.09
C SER A 115 7.24 -11.90 -1.13
N VAL A 116 7.20 -10.64 -1.59
CA VAL A 116 6.69 -9.50 -0.80
C VAL A 116 5.23 -9.69 -0.40
N SER A 117 4.43 -10.34 -1.25
CA SER A 117 3.01 -10.55 -1.05
C SER A 117 2.69 -11.65 -0.02
N ILE A 118 3.62 -12.59 0.23
CA ILE A 118 3.42 -13.68 1.20
C ILE A 118 3.13 -13.12 2.61
N PRO A 119 4.00 -12.28 3.23
CA PRO A 119 3.71 -11.74 4.55
C PRO A 119 2.42 -10.93 4.62
N LEU A 120 2.07 -10.21 3.56
CA LEU A 120 0.85 -9.39 3.51
C LEU A 120 -0.41 -10.25 3.60
N ILE A 121 -0.48 -11.32 2.81
CA ILE A 121 -1.62 -12.23 2.82
C ILE A 121 -1.67 -13.02 4.13
N SER A 122 -0.52 -13.51 4.61
CA SER A 122 -0.45 -14.32 5.82
C SER A 122 -0.78 -13.54 7.10
N PHE A 123 -0.34 -12.29 7.21
CA PHE A 123 -0.40 -11.56 8.49
C PHE A 123 -1.37 -10.38 8.53
N SER A 124 -1.91 -9.89 7.40
CA SER A 124 -2.84 -8.74 7.39
C SER A 124 -4.03 -8.91 8.33
N TYR A 125 -4.72 -10.05 8.28
CA TYR A 125 -5.85 -10.34 9.16
C TYR A 125 -5.43 -10.44 10.63
N PHE A 126 -4.29 -11.09 10.89
CA PHE A 126 -3.74 -11.22 12.23
C PHE A 126 -3.45 -9.85 12.86
N PHE A 127 -2.75 -8.97 12.14
CA PHE A 127 -2.41 -7.64 12.64
C PHE A 127 -3.61 -6.70 12.74
N SER A 128 -4.61 -6.84 11.86
CA SER A 128 -5.87 -6.11 11.99
C SER A 128 -6.58 -6.45 13.30
N ASN A 129 -6.70 -7.73 13.64
CA ASN A 129 -7.30 -8.16 14.91
C ASN A 129 -6.44 -7.76 16.12
N LEU A 130 -5.11 -7.87 15.98
CA LEU A 130 -4.19 -7.45 17.03
C LEU A 130 -4.30 -5.95 17.32
N ALA A 131 -4.47 -5.11 16.29
CA ALA A 131 -4.68 -3.67 16.43
C ALA A 131 -5.90 -3.32 17.29
N GLY A 132 -7.02 -4.02 17.10
CA GLY A 132 -8.21 -3.85 17.95
C GLY A 132 -7.97 -4.17 19.43
N LYS A 133 -7.02 -5.06 19.73
CA LYS A 133 -6.65 -5.49 21.10
C LYS A 133 -5.63 -4.57 21.76
N ILE A 134 -4.50 -4.32 21.09
CA ILE A 134 -3.35 -3.58 21.68
C ILE A 134 -3.32 -2.10 21.31
N GLY A 135 -4.19 -1.67 20.39
CA GLY A 135 -4.33 -0.31 19.91
C GLY A 135 -3.56 -0.03 18.62
N PHE A 136 -4.19 0.70 17.70
CA PHE A 136 -3.63 1.10 16.41
C PHE A 136 -2.29 1.83 16.51
N LYS A 137 -2.13 2.68 17.54
CA LYS A 137 -0.89 3.44 17.75
C LYS A 137 0.35 2.57 17.88
N ARG A 138 0.25 1.43 18.59
CA ARG A 138 1.39 0.52 18.77
C ARG A 138 1.72 -0.20 17.46
N ILE A 139 0.69 -0.62 16.74
CA ILE A 139 0.83 -1.27 15.44
C ILE A 139 1.49 -0.33 14.43
N PHE A 140 1.05 0.93 14.35
CA PHE A 140 1.67 1.91 13.44
C PHE A 140 3.13 2.19 13.75
N LYS A 141 3.50 2.32 15.03
CA LYS A 141 4.90 2.51 15.42
C LYS A 141 5.78 1.38 14.89
N ILE A 142 5.40 0.13 15.14
CA ILE A 142 6.20 -1.01 14.71
C ILE A 142 6.15 -1.16 13.18
N GLY A 143 4.97 -1.01 12.59
CA GLY A 143 4.74 -1.15 11.16
C GLY A 143 5.50 -0.14 10.30
N PHE A 144 5.74 1.09 10.79
CA PHE A 144 6.60 2.08 10.10
C PHE A 144 8.08 1.95 10.47
N LEU A 145 8.42 1.48 11.68
CA LEU A 145 9.81 1.32 12.09
C LEU A 145 10.52 0.20 11.32
N ILE A 146 9.84 -0.91 11.06
CA ILE A 146 10.40 -2.04 10.30
C ILE A 146 10.88 -1.61 8.89
N PRO A 147 10.03 -1.03 8.01
CA PRO A 147 10.45 -0.58 6.69
C PRO A 147 11.44 0.59 6.76
N CYS A 148 11.38 1.44 7.79
CA CYS A 148 12.37 2.49 8.03
C CYS A 148 13.78 1.90 8.22
N LEU A 149 13.93 0.92 9.12
CA LEU A 149 15.21 0.28 9.38
C LEU A 149 15.67 -0.57 8.19
N ALA A 150 14.75 -1.32 7.58
CA ALA A 150 15.07 -2.15 6.41
C ALA A 150 15.62 -1.30 5.25
N SER A 151 14.95 -0.19 4.92
CA SER A 151 15.43 0.73 3.87
C SER A 151 16.73 1.44 4.28
N LEU A 152 16.93 1.77 5.55
CA LEU A 152 18.21 2.30 6.01
C LEU A 152 19.36 1.30 5.81
N VAL A 153 19.14 0.02 6.13
CA VAL A 153 20.13 -1.03 5.89
C VAL A 153 20.39 -1.19 4.39
N CYS A 154 19.34 -1.19 3.56
CA CYS A 154 19.48 -1.25 2.09
C CYS A 154 20.31 -0.11 1.49
N PHE A 155 20.39 1.07 2.14
CA PHE A 155 21.25 2.16 1.68
C PHE A 155 22.75 1.78 1.69
N PHE A 156 23.17 0.98 2.67
CA PHE A 156 24.56 0.54 2.85
C PHE A 156 24.86 -0.82 2.19
N VAL A 157 23.84 -1.60 1.86
CA VAL A 157 23.99 -2.93 1.24
C VAL A 157 24.10 -2.79 -0.28
N SER A 158 25.19 -3.33 -0.84
CA SER A 158 25.40 -3.35 -2.31
C SER A 158 24.94 -4.63 -3.00
N ASN A 159 24.70 -5.71 -2.24
CA ASN A 159 24.27 -7.00 -2.81
C ASN A 159 22.77 -6.99 -3.12
N VAL A 160 22.41 -7.15 -4.40
CA VAL A 160 21.03 -7.11 -4.87
C VAL A 160 20.14 -8.15 -4.17
N TYR A 161 20.59 -9.39 -4.01
CA TYR A 161 19.80 -10.46 -3.36
C TYR A 161 19.54 -10.15 -1.89
N ALA A 162 20.54 -9.62 -1.18
CA ALA A 162 20.38 -9.18 0.20
C ALA A 162 19.37 -8.03 0.31
N THR A 163 19.44 -7.04 -0.58
CA THR A 163 18.45 -5.95 -0.65
C THR A 163 17.03 -6.49 -0.86
N LEU A 164 16.83 -7.41 -1.81
CA LEU A 164 15.52 -8.01 -2.07
C LEU A 164 14.99 -8.78 -0.85
N LEU A 165 15.83 -9.59 -0.21
CA LEU A 165 15.46 -10.33 1.00
C LEU A 165 15.06 -9.39 2.14
N ILE A 166 15.84 -8.33 2.38
CA ILE A 166 15.53 -7.33 3.41
C ILE A 166 14.18 -6.66 3.14
N LEU A 167 13.87 -6.34 1.88
CA LEU A 167 12.59 -5.72 1.51
C LEU A 167 11.41 -6.70 1.61
N VAL A 168 11.61 -7.99 1.35
CA VAL A 168 10.63 -9.04 1.65
C VAL A 168 10.36 -9.10 3.15
N LEU A 169 11.39 -9.09 3.99
CA LEU A 169 11.22 -9.05 5.44
C LEU A 169 10.53 -7.75 5.90
N ALA A 170 10.81 -6.63 5.24
CA ALA A 170 10.14 -5.36 5.51
C ALA A 170 8.63 -5.41 5.25
N SER A 171 8.15 -6.29 4.37
CA SER A 171 6.73 -6.42 4.07
C SER A 171 5.91 -6.97 5.25
N VAL A 172 6.56 -7.59 6.24
CA VAL A 172 5.94 -7.89 7.54
C VAL A 172 5.46 -6.59 8.21
N GLY A 173 6.28 -5.54 8.20
CA GLY A 173 5.88 -4.22 8.72
C GLY A 173 4.73 -3.61 7.93
N LEU A 174 4.74 -3.75 6.61
CA LEU A 174 3.65 -3.26 5.76
C LEU A 174 2.33 -4.02 5.98
N SER A 175 2.39 -5.32 6.25
CA SER A 175 1.20 -6.12 6.56
C SER A 175 0.50 -5.64 7.82
N MET A 176 1.26 -5.03 8.75
CA MET A 176 0.71 -4.39 9.93
C MET A 176 -0.07 -3.12 9.56
N LEU A 177 0.40 -2.35 8.58
CA LEU A 177 -0.12 -1.02 8.24
C LEU A 177 -1.29 -1.06 7.27
N GLU A 178 -1.23 -1.93 6.25
CA GLU A 178 -2.19 -1.93 5.14
C GLU A 178 -3.63 -2.13 5.63
N ALA A 179 -3.88 -3.16 6.44
CA ALA A 179 -5.21 -3.42 6.98
C ALA A 179 -5.62 -2.42 8.07
N THR A 180 -4.66 -1.87 8.82
CA THR A 180 -4.96 -1.10 10.03
C THR A 180 -5.09 0.40 9.80
N THR A 181 -4.45 0.95 8.78
CA THR A 181 -4.55 2.39 8.44
C THR A 181 -5.96 2.77 7.99
N GLU A 182 -6.57 1.95 7.14
CA GLU A 182 -7.96 2.16 6.71
C GLU A 182 -8.96 1.89 7.85
N ALA A 183 -8.77 0.81 8.63
CA ALA A 183 -9.61 0.54 9.79
C ALA A 183 -9.55 1.70 10.80
N TYR A 184 -8.36 2.21 11.10
CA TYR A 184 -8.16 3.39 11.94
C TYR A 184 -8.85 4.63 11.38
N PHE A 185 -8.78 4.86 10.06
CA PHE A 185 -9.49 5.97 9.42
C PHE A 185 -10.98 5.90 9.73
N PHE A 186 -11.64 4.78 9.48
CA PHE A 186 -13.06 4.61 9.79
C PHE A 186 -13.34 4.80 11.29
N ASP A 187 -12.44 4.35 12.16
CA ASP A 187 -12.58 4.47 13.61
C ASP A 187 -12.46 5.91 14.14
N THR A 188 -11.85 6.81 13.36
CA THR A 188 -11.80 8.24 13.66
C THR A 188 -13.08 8.99 13.30
N LEU A 189 -13.92 8.40 12.44
CA LEU A 189 -15.16 9.02 11.97
C LEU A 189 -16.32 8.75 12.93
N LYS A 190 -17.33 9.63 12.92
CA LYS A 190 -18.55 9.48 13.72
C LYS A 190 -19.80 9.47 12.84
N GLY A 191 -20.78 8.65 13.21
CA GLY A 191 -22.09 8.64 12.55
C GLY A 191 -22.00 8.23 11.07
N LYS A 192 -22.35 9.15 10.16
CA LYS A 192 -22.34 8.93 8.69
C LYS A 192 -21.22 9.69 7.98
N GLU A 193 -20.16 10.03 8.71
CA GLU A 193 -19.00 10.75 8.18
C GLU A 193 -18.19 9.91 7.18
N ASP A 194 -18.25 8.59 7.27
CA ASP A 194 -17.66 7.63 6.33
C ASP A 194 -18.14 7.87 4.90
N LEU A 195 -19.45 8.04 4.70
CA LEU A 195 -20.05 8.33 3.40
C LEU A 195 -19.61 9.68 2.82
N ARG A 196 -19.19 10.61 3.69
CA ARG A 196 -18.77 11.96 3.29
C ARG A 196 -17.27 12.03 3.04
N PHE A 197 -16.45 11.36 3.85
CA PHE A 197 -15.00 11.59 3.89
C PHE A 197 -14.16 10.44 3.34
N TYR A 198 -14.75 9.29 3.01
CA TYR A 198 -14.00 8.20 2.39
C TYR A 198 -13.45 8.56 0.99
N GLY A 199 -14.21 9.33 0.20
CA GLY A 199 -13.73 9.83 -1.09
C GLY A 199 -12.44 10.67 -0.99
N PRO A 200 -12.44 11.77 -0.21
CA PRO A 200 -11.22 12.52 0.08
C PRO A 200 -10.09 11.66 0.66
N TYR A 201 -10.39 10.73 1.56
CA TYR A 201 -9.39 9.82 2.13
C TYR A 201 -8.69 9.00 1.04
N ASN A 202 -9.44 8.41 0.10
CA ASN A 202 -8.89 7.58 -0.98
C ASN A 202 -7.92 8.34 -1.90
N THR A 203 -8.03 9.67 -2.00
CA THR A 203 -7.04 10.47 -2.77
C THR A 203 -5.62 10.37 -2.21
N THR A 204 -5.45 9.88 -0.97
CA THR A 204 -4.13 9.62 -0.39
C THR A 204 -3.31 8.66 -1.25
N ILE A 205 -3.95 7.71 -1.92
CA ILE A 205 -3.29 6.72 -2.78
C ILE A 205 -2.56 7.44 -3.92
N ASP A 206 -3.32 8.23 -4.69
CA ASP A 206 -2.80 8.93 -5.87
C ASP A 206 -1.78 10.00 -5.50
N VAL A 207 -2.07 10.79 -4.45
CA VAL A 207 -1.19 11.86 -3.99
C VAL A 207 0.16 11.31 -3.53
N ASN A 208 0.18 10.25 -2.72
CA ASN A 208 1.44 9.69 -2.22
C ASN A 208 2.22 8.94 -3.29
N HIS A 209 1.54 8.27 -4.23
CA HIS A 209 2.19 7.70 -5.40
C HIS A 209 2.84 8.79 -6.25
N PHE A 210 2.12 9.87 -6.54
CA PHE A 210 2.66 10.99 -7.31
C PHE A 210 3.89 11.59 -6.63
N ILE A 211 3.79 11.94 -5.35
CA ILE A 211 4.88 12.57 -4.57
C ILE A 211 6.12 11.66 -4.54
N SER A 212 5.94 10.37 -4.17
CA SER A 212 7.07 9.43 -4.07
C SER A 212 7.74 9.18 -5.42
N ARG A 213 6.97 9.09 -6.52
CA ARG A 213 7.50 8.86 -7.86
C ARG A 213 8.24 10.08 -8.41
N VAL A 214 7.66 11.27 -8.25
CA VAL A 214 8.28 12.52 -8.71
C VAL A 214 9.57 12.78 -7.94
N ILE A 215 9.53 12.74 -6.62
CA ILE A 215 10.73 13.00 -5.80
C ILE A 215 11.76 11.88 -6.00
N GLY A 216 11.35 10.61 -6.04
CA GLY A 216 12.26 9.51 -6.31
C GLY A 216 12.91 9.61 -7.71
N GLY A 217 12.15 10.02 -8.72
CA GLY A 217 12.69 10.30 -10.05
C GLY A 217 13.72 11.42 -10.04
N VAL A 218 13.43 12.54 -9.35
CA VAL A 218 14.38 13.65 -9.18
C VAL A 218 15.64 13.21 -8.46
N ILE A 219 15.53 12.39 -7.40
CA ILE A 219 16.71 11.86 -6.69
C ILE A 219 17.59 11.06 -7.65
N LEU A 220 17.01 10.21 -8.49
CA LEU A 220 17.77 9.42 -9.47
C LEU A 220 18.47 10.25 -10.56
N LEU A 221 18.07 11.50 -10.79
CA LEU A 221 18.76 12.40 -11.72
C LEU A 221 20.09 12.91 -11.17
N PHE A 222 20.19 13.06 -9.85
CA PHE A 222 21.34 13.72 -9.20
C PHE A 222 22.16 12.79 -8.30
N PHE A 223 21.57 11.69 -7.83
CA PHE A 223 22.17 10.79 -6.85
C PHE A 223 22.16 9.33 -7.34
N PRO A 224 23.11 8.51 -6.87
CA PRO A 224 23.09 7.07 -7.11
C PRO A 224 21.84 6.40 -6.55
N PHE A 225 21.52 5.21 -7.09
CA PHE A 225 20.26 4.52 -6.79
C PHE A 225 20.05 4.24 -5.30
N ASN A 226 21.10 3.93 -4.56
CA ASN A 226 21.00 3.63 -3.13
C ASN A 226 20.38 4.79 -2.32
N TYR A 227 20.54 6.05 -2.75
CA TYR A 227 19.91 7.21 -2.09
C TYR A 227 18.38 7.15 -2.09
N LEU A 228 17.75 6.37 -2.98
CA LEU A 228 16.32 6.08 -2.87
C LEU A 228 16.00 5.35 -1.57
N PHE A 229 16.80 4.36 -1.16
CA PHE A 229 16.57 3.65 0.09
C PHE A 229 16.67 4.59 1.30
N LEU A 230 17.63 5.51 1.29
CA LEU A 230 17.74 6.54 2.33
C LEU A 230 16.51 7.46 2.35
N PHE A 231 16.03 7.88 1.18
CA PHE A 231 14.82 8.70 1.05
C PHE A 231 13.55 8.00 1.59
N PHE A 232 13.35 6.73 1.24
CA PHE A 232 12.25 5.93 1.79
C PHE A 232 12.42 5.73 3.30
N SER A 233 13.64 5.55 3.79
CA SER A 233 13.91 5.44 5.23
C SER A 233 13.52 6.70 5.99
N ILE A 234 13.97 7.87 5.54
CA ILE A 234 13.64 9.17 6.14
C ILE A 234 12.12 9.40 6.12
N SER A 235 11.45 9.02 5.02
CA SER A 235 10.00 9.16 4.89
C SER A 235 9.25 8.24 5.85
N MET A 236 9.67 6.97 5.98
CA MET A 236 9.12 6.03 6.95
C MET A 236 9.39 6.48 8.39
N LEU A 237 10.54 7.09 8.67
CA LEU A 237 10.83 7.71 9.97
C LEU A 237 9.86 8.88 10.26
N GLY A 238 9.54 9.69 9.26
CA GLY A 238 8.52 10.74 9.35
C GLY A 238 7.15 10.19 9.74
N PHE A 239 6.70 9.12 9.09
CA PHE A 239 5.44 8.43 9.43
C PHE A 239 5.50 7.75 10.81
N PHE A 240 6.64 7.17 11.17
CA PHE A 240 6.88 6.64 12.51
C PHE A 240 6.72 7.72 13.58
N ILE A 241 7.32 8.90 13.40
CA ILE A 241 7.17 10.04 14.32
C ILE A 241 5.71 10.51 14.34
N LEU A 242 5.06 10.60 13.18
CA LEU A 242 3.65 10.98 13.09
C LEU A 242 2.74 10.00 13.84
N SER A 243 3.07 8.71 13.86
CA SER A 243 2.31 7.69 14.59
C SER A 243 2.21 7.99 16.09
N PHE A 244 3.14 8.74 16.69
CA PHE A 244 3.04 9.16 18.10
C PHE A 244 1.90 10.16 18.34
N LYS A 245 1.44 10.88 17.31
CA LYS A 245 0.32 11.83 17.40
C LYS A 245 -1.04 11.15 17.19
N THR A 246 -1.08 9.86 16.88
CA THR A 246 -2.33 9.11 16.72
C THR A 246 -3.09 8.99 18.03
N LYS A 247 -4.42 8.99 17.89
CA LYS A 247 -5.33 8.75 19.00
C LYS A 247 -5.26 7.27 19.38
N ASN A 248 -5.17 6.99 20.68
CA ASN A 248 -5.28 5.64 21.19
C ASN A 248 -6.74 5.18 21.09
N ILE A 249 -7.08 4.57 19.97
CA ILE A 249 -8.37 3.92 19.77
C ILE A 249 -8.15 2.42 20.02
N ASN A 250 -8.81 1.88 21.05
CA ASN A 250 -8.81 0.47 21.38
C ASN A 250 -10.26 -0.03 21.25
N GLU A 251 -10.55 -0.85 20.24
CA GLU A 251 -11.88 -1.41 20.01
C GLU A 251 -12.33 -2.28 21.19
N SER A 252 -11.41 -2.98 21.86
CA SER A 252 -11.70 -3.80 23.05
C SER A 252 -12.32 -3.02 24.21
N ARG A 253 -12.04 -1.70 24.32
CA ARG A 253 -12.63 -0.83 25.35
C ARG A 253 -13.99 -0.23 24.97
N ARG A 254 -14.46 -0.39 23.72
CA ARG A 254 -15.80 0.04 23.30
C ARG A 254 -16.88 -1.03 23.53
N LYS A 255 -16.49 -2.28 23.77
CA LYS A 255 -17.41 -3.42 23.97
C LYS A 255 -17.69 -3.77 25.44
N ASN A 256 -17.01 -3.10 26.38
CA ASN A 256 -17.31 -3.11 27.81
C ASN A 256 -17.90 -1.77 28.21
#